data_AF-A0A2V7HAU4-F1
#
_entry.id   AF-A0A2V7HAU4-F1
#
_cell.length_a   1.000
_cell.length_b   1.000
_cell.length_c   1.000
_cell.angle_alpha   90.00
_cell.angle_beta   90.00
_cell.angle_gamma   90.00
#
_symmetry.space_group_name_H-M   'P 1'
#
loop_
_entity.id
_entity.type
_entity.pdbx_description
1 polymer ?
#
loop_
_entity_poly.entity_id
_entity_poly.type
_entity_poly.pdbx_seq_one_letter_code
_entity_poly.pdbx_strand_id
1 'polypeptide(L)' 'MGARLNAIFSSDIGHFDVPDMADVVPEAYELVEHGLIDNNDFKDFMFTNAVRFWGEVNPEFFRGTVVEKQASEVLRHGA' A
#
# COMPACT_ATOMS: atom_id res chain seq x y z
N MET A 1 -11.41 0.32 21.98
CA MET A 1 -11.56 -0.62 20.84
C MET A 1 -11.80 0.23 19.60
N GLY A 2 -10.98 0.09 18.55
CA GLY A 2 -11.00 0.99 17.38
C GLY A 2 -9.62 1.46 16.91
N ALA A 3 -8.56 0.67 17.13
CA ALA A 3 -7.24 1.01 16.61
C ALA A 3 -7.24 0.83 15.08
N ARG A 4 -6.74 1.83 14.35
CA ARG A 4 -6.51 1.74 12.90
C ARG A 4 -5.29 0.85 12.66
N LEU A 5 -5.45 -0.20 11.85
CA LEU A 5 -4.35 -1.09 11.48
C LEU A 5 -3.62 -0.53 10.26
N ASN A 6 -2.29 -0.55 10.29
CA ASN A 6 -1.46 -0.15 9.16
C ASN A 6 -1.20 -1.34 8.23
N ALA A 7 -2.27 -1.88 7.64
CA ALA A 7 -2.18 -3.00 6.69
C ALA A 7 -1.47 -2.59 5.40
N ILE A 8 -0.76 -3.53 4.76
CA ILE A 8 -0.02 -3.32 3.51
C ILE A 8 -0.47 -4.39 2.52
N PHE A 9 -0.67 -4.00 1.26
CA PHE A 9 -0.96 -4.92 0.17
C PHE A 9 0.25 -5.82 -0.15
N SER A 10 -0.01 -7.12 -0.31
CA SER A 10 0.92 -8.11 -0.85
C SER A 10 0.13 -8.99 -1.81
N SER A 11 0.62 -9.17 -3.02
CA SER A 11 -0.13 -9.84 -4.10
C SER A 11 -0.21 -11.36 -3.95
N ASP A 12 0.66 -11.95 -3.12
CA ASP A 12 0.81 -13.40 -2.94
C ASP A 12 0.99 -14.19 -4.26
N ILE A 13 1.55 -13.53 -5.28
CA ILE A 13 1.81 -14.15 -6.59
C ILE A 13 2.78 -15.32 -6.42
N GLY A 14 2.36 -16.49 -6.91
CA GLY A 14 3.07 -17.75 -6.72
C GLY A 14 2.43 -18.66 -5.68
N HIS A 15 1.42 -18.19 -4.94
CA HIS A 15 0.51 -19.02 -4.17
C HIS A 15 -0.49 -19.74 -5.10
N PHE A 16 -1.03 -20.89 -4.65
CA PHE A 16 -1.79 -21.80 -5.51
C PHE A 16 -3.17 -21.26 -5.95
N ASP A 17 -3.67 -20.21 -5.30
CA ASP A 17 -5.00 -19.62 -5.53
C ASP A 17 -4.96 -18.28 -6.29
N VAL A 18 -3.78 -17.86 -6.77
CA VAL A 18 -3.62 -16.69 -7.67
C VAL A 18 -3.31 -17.18 -9.09
N PRO A 19 -4.32 -17.64 -9.86
CA PRO A 19 -4.11 -18.20 -11.20
C PRO A 19 -3.82 -17.13 -12.26
N ASP A 20 -4.28 -15.89 -12.04
CA ASP A 20 -4.07 -14.75 -12.94
C ASP A 20 -3.44 -13.58 -12.18
N MET A 21 -2.25 -13.16 -12.64
CA MET A 21 -1.52 -12.04 -12.03
C MET A 21 -2.11 -10.68 -12.39
N ALA A 22 -2.93 -10.61 -13.45
CA ALA A 22 -3.56 -9.37 -13.87
C ALA A 22 -4.67 -8.92 -12.90
N ASP A 23 -5.25 -9.86 -12.15
CA ASP A 23 -6.44 -9.62 -11.33
C ASP A 23 -6.12 -9.17 -9.89
N VAL A 24 -4.91 -9.39 -9.39
CA VAL A 24 -4.57 -9.12 -7.98
C VAL A 24 -4.79 -7.67 -7.53
N VAL A 25 -4.58 -6.69 -8.43
CA VAL A 25 -4.81 -5.28 -8.12
C VAL A 25 -6.29 -4.89 -8.27
N PRO A 26 -6.99 -5.27 -9.37
CA PRO A 26 -8.45 -5.15 -9.46
C PRO A 26 -9.19 -5.72 -8.24
N GLU A 27 -8.86 -6.95 -7.83
CA GLU A 27 -9.49 -7.64 -6.70
C GLU A 27 -9.27 -6.88 -5.38
N ALA A 28 -8.10 -6.29 -5.17
CA ALA A 28 -7.85 -5.44 -4.01
C ALA A 28 -8.73 -4.18 -4.01
N TYR A 29 -9.05 -3.63 -5.19
CA TYR A 29 -9.88 -2.43 -5.33
C TYR A 29 -11.37 -2.72 -5.08
N GLU A 30 -11.83 -3.97 -5.22
CA GLU A 30 -13.21 -4.35 -4.92
C GLU A 30 -13.63 -4.03 -3.47
N LEU A 31 -12.67 -3.96 -2.54
CA LEU A 31 -12.95 -3.49 -1.17
C LEU A 31 -13.56 -2.07 -1.15
N VAL A 32 -13.13 -1.21 -2.07
CA VAL A 32 -13.69 0.14 -2.27
C VAL A 32 -15.05 0.04 -2.96
N GLU A 33 -15.16 -0.75 -4.02
CA GLU A 33 -16.40 -0.89 -4.80
C GLU A 33 -17.55 -1.47 -3.98
N HIS A 34 -17.25 -2.41 -3.08
CA HIS A 34 -18.19 -2.98 -2.13
C HIS A 34 -18.43 -2.10 -0.90
N GLY A 35 -17.77 -0.93 -0.80
CA GLY A 35 -17.95 0.02 0.29
C GLY A 35 -17.42 -0.45 1.65
N LEU A 36 -16.47 -1.40 1.65
CA LEU A 36 -15.85 -1.93 2.87
C LEU A 36 -14.76 -0.99 3.41
N ILE A 37 -14.10 -0.26 2.51
CA ILE A 37 -13.11 0.78 2.81
C ILE A 37 -13.34 1.99 1.89
N ASP A 38 -12.82 3.16 2.25
CA ASP A 38 -12.85 4.33 1.37
C ASP A 38 -11.55 4.48 0.53
N ASN A 39 -11.52 5.49 -0.36
CA ASN A 39 -10.35 5.76 -1.21
C ASN A 39 -9.09 6.15 -0.42
N ASN A 40 -9.24 6.76 0.77
CA ASN A 40 -8.10 7.11 1.62
C ASN A 40 -7.53 5.86 2.28
N ASP A 41 -8.40 4.99 2.79
CA ASP A 41 -8.03 3.69 3.34
C ASP A 41 -7.33 2.82 2.27
N PHE A 42 -7.83 2.81 1.04
CA PHE A 42 -7.19 2.10 -0.07
C PHE A 42 -5.81 2.68 -0.43
N LYS A 43 -5.67 4.01 -0.46
CA LYS A 43 -4.36 4.66 -0.64
C LYS A 43 -3.38 4.27 0.47
N ASP A 44 -3.85 4.22 1.71
CA ASP A 44 -3.03 3.80 2.85
C ASP A 44 -2.56 2.35 2.71
N PHE A 45 -3.49 1.46 2.37
CA PHE A 45 -3.23 0.03 2.16
C PHE A 45 -2.27 -0.25 0.99
N MET A 46 -2.45 0.42 -0.15
CA MET A 46 -1.68 0.18 -1.37
C MET A 46 -0.34 0.89 -1.41
N PHE A 47 -0.17 2.01 -0.68
CA PHE A 47 1.00 2.86 -0.84
C PHE A 47 1.53 3.43 0.48
N THR A 48 0.73 4.23 1.19
CA THR A 48 1.27 5.05 2.29
C THR A 48 1.81 4.22 3.45
N ASN A 49 1.18 3.10 3.81
CA ASN A 49 1.69 2.21 4.86
C ASN A 49 2.98 1.50 4.45
N ALA A 50 3.09 1.08 3.19
CA ALA A 50 4.31 0.46 2.66
C ALA A 50 5.49 1.45 2.66
N VAL A 51 5.23 2.70 2.26
CA VAL A 51 6.24 3.76 2.28
C VAL A 51 6.72 4.03 3.70
N ARG A 52 5.82 4.15 4.67
CA ARG A 52 6.18 4.36 6.08
C ARG A 52 6.99 3.19 6.63
N PHE A 53 6.53 1.96 6.42
CA PHE A 53 7.16 0.75 6.95
C PHE A 53 8.63 0.63 6.54
N TRP A 54 8.95 0.84 5.25
CA TRP A 54 10.33 0.76 4.77
C TRP A 54 11.11 2.07 4.93
N GLY A 55 10.44 3.20 4.77
CA GLY A 55 11.05 4.53 4.69
C GLY A 55 11.36 5.18 6.04
N GLU A 56 10.64 4.86 7.11
CA GLU A 56 10.92 5.44 8.44
C GLU A 56 12.27 4.99 9.00
N VAL A 57 12.62 3.72 8.79
CA VAL A 57 13.92 3.17 9.23
C VAL A 57 15.04 3.52 8.26
N ASN A 58 14.73 3.65 6.96
CA ASN A 58 15.65 4.05 5.91
C ASN A 58 15.02 5.09 4.97
N PRO A 59 15.20 6.40 5.23
CA PRO A 59 14.58 7.46 4.43
C PRO A 59 14.92 7.40 2.93
N GLU A 60 16.03 6.76 2.58
CA GLU A 60 16.52 6.66 1.22
C GLU A 60 16.10 5.36 0.51
N PHE A 61 15.23 4.55 1.13
CA PHE A 61 14.80 3.25 0.60
C PHE A 61 14.22 3.36 -0.83
N PHE A 62 13.47 4.42 -1.13
CA PHE A 62 12.83 4.64 -2.42
C PHE A 62 13.65 5.50 -3.39
N ARG A 63 14.89 5.87 -3.05
CA ARG A 63 15.75 6.70 -3.91
C ARG A 63 16.05 6.00 -5.23
N GLY A 64 15.97 6.75 -6.33
CA GLY A 64 16.15 6.30 -7.70
C GLY A 64 14.94 5.59 -8.30
N THR A 65 13.84 5.42 -7.56
CA THR A 65 12.62 4.79 -8.05
C THR A 65 11.68 5.83 -8.68
N VAL A 66 10.74 5.35 -9.51
CA VAL A 66 9.71 6.21 -10.13
C VAL A 66 8.76 6.86 -9.10
N VAL A 67 8.73 6.36 -7.87
CA VAL A 67 7.88 6.86 -6.77
C VAL A 67 8.66 7.67 -5.73
N GLU A 68 9.95 7.95 -5.94
CA GLU A 68 10.80 8.63 -4.96
C GLU A 68 10.16 9.92 -4.43
N LYS A 69 9.64 10.76 -5.32
CA LYS A 69 9.01 12.04 -4.96
C LYS A 69 7.80 11.83 -4.05
N GLN A 70 6.90 10.94 -4.42
CA GLN A 70 5.66 10.62 -3.70
C GLN A 70 5.96 9.96 -2.35
N ALA A 71 6.95 9.07 -2.31
CA ALA A 71 7.40 8.46 -1.07
C ALA A 71 7.98 9.52 -0.12
N SER A 72 8.80 10.43 -0.64
CA SER A 72 9.35 11.55 0.14
C SER A 72 8.26 12.48 0.67
N GLU A 73 7.20 12.73 -0.12
CA GLU A 73 6.02 13.48 0.34
C GLU A 73 5.33 12.77 1.51
N VAL A 74 5.10 11.47 1.43
CA VAL A 74 4.51 10.69 2.54
C VAL A 74 5.35 10.78 3.82
N LEU A 75 6.68 10.62 3.71
CA LEU A 75 7.58 10.63 4.88
C LEU A 75 7.69 12.03 5.52
N ARG A 76 7.63 13.11 4.74
CA ARG A 76 7.60 14.48 5.28
C ARG A 76 6.33 14.81 6.06
N HIS A 77 5.20 14.18 5.71
CA HIS A 77 3.90 14.40 6.35
C HIS A 77 3.62 13.40 7.49
N GLY A 78 4.56 12.48 7.77
CA GLY A 78 4.46 11.43 8.78
C GLY A 78 5.36 11.62 10.01
N ALA A 79 6.02 12.77 10.15
CA ALA A 79 6.78 13.18 11.34
C ALA A 79 6.02 14.23 12.15
#